data_AF-A0A246NAG4-F1
#
_entry.id   AF-A0A246NAG4-F1
#
_cell.length_a   1.000
_cell.length_b   1.000
_cell.length_c   1.000
_cell.angle_alpha   90.00
_cell.angle_beta   90.00
_cell.angle_gamma   90.00
#
_symmetry.space_group_name_H-M   'P 1'
#
loop_
_entity.id
_entity.type
_entity.pdbx_description
1 polymer ?
#
loop_
_entity_poly.entity_id
_entity_poly.type
_entity_poly.pdbx_seq_one_letter_code
_entity_poly.pdbx_strand_id
1 'polypeptide(L)'
;MKTLLITALTFSTILLCADAGAADQPAIAGDDMAYMKQQQRDLALFKSQLQGMNIILPDAQQGRVAQMQNEIAAGQADQNSATRQTPRAVYFVSLGIPEEGLLPMLSDARRFGIPATLRGLLNNDFRQTAEKMFELSKKDRQAGVQIDPTLFQQYG
;
A
#
# COMPACT_ATOMS: atom_id res chain seq x y z
N MET A 1 -19.45 -61.35 -48.04
CA MET A 1 -18.74 -62.30 -47.14
C MET A 1 -17.43 -61.67 -46.68
N LYS A 2 -17.06 -61.89 -45.40
CA LYS A 2 -15.82 -61.54 -44.69
C LYS A 2 -15.80 -60.27 -43.81
N THR A 3 -16.42 -60.42 -42.63
CA THR A 3 -15.88 -60.28 -41.25
C THR A 3 -14.78 -59.26 -40.90
N LEU A 4 -15.16 -58.35 -39.98
CA LEU A 4 -14.56 -57.98 -38.68
C LEU A 4 -13.03 -58.07 -38.50
N LEU A 5 -12.40 -56.95 -38.08
CA LEU A 5 -11.29 -56.94 -37.13
C LEU A 5 -11.33 -55.66 -36.28
N ILE A 6 -11.72 -55.82 -35.02
CA ILE A 6 -11.49 -54.89 -33.90
C ILE A 6 -10.02 -55.05 -33.49
N THR A 7 -9.28 -53.96 -33.36
CA THR A 7 -7.94 -53.97 -32.76
C THR A 7 -7.78 -52.74 -31.87
N ALA A 8 -7.56 -53.01 -30.59
CA ALA A 8 -7.27 -52.05 -29.52
C ALA A 8 -5.74 -51.84 -29.35
N LEU A 9 -5.37 -50.94 -28.44
CA LEU A 9 -4.02 -50.55 -27.95
C LEU A 9 -3.26 -49.56 -28.88
N THR A 10 -2.63 -48.44 -28.46
CA THR A 10 -2.07 -47.98 -27.17
C THR A 10 -1.56 -46.52 -27.26
N PHE A 11 -1.60 -45.80 -26.12
CA PHE A 11 -0.63 -44.83 -25.57
C PHE A 11 -0.29 -43.47 -26.23
N SER A 12 -0.33 -42.44 -25.37
CA SER A 12 0.52 -41.22 -25.35
C SER A 12 0.17 -40.11 -26.37
N THR A 13 -0.08 -38.85 -25.98
CA THR A 13 0.80 -37.98 -25.20
C THR A 13 0.03 -36.80 -24.60
N ILE A 14 0.48 -36.40 -23.43
CA ILE A 14 0.10 -35.21 -22.66
C ILE A 14 0.36 -33.96 -23.50
N LEU A 15 -0.68 -33.21 -23.86
CA LEU A 15 -0.50 -31.84 -24.34
C LEU A 15 -0.43 -30.92 -23.12
N LEU A 16 0.79 -30.50 -22.81
CA LEU A 16 1.13 -29.39 -21.94
C LEU A 16 0.31 -28.15 -22.36
N CYS A 17 -0.73 -27.82 -21.59
CA CYS A 17 -1.15 -26.43 -21.49
C CYS A 17 -0.34 -25.84 -20.34
N ALA A 18 0.76 -25.18 -20.69
CA ALA A 18 1.52 -24.38 -19.75
C ALA A 18 0.57 -23.35 -19.13
N ASP A 19 0.43 -23.40 -17.80
CA ASP A 19 -0.17 -22.35 -17.01
C ASP A 19 0.53 -21.02 -17.31
N ALA A 20 -0.11 -20.21 -18.15
CA ALA A 20 0.10 -18.78 -18.19
C ALA A 20 -0.53 -18.20 -16.92
N GLY A 21 0.19 -18.26 -15.81
CA GLY A 21 -0.34 -17.90 -14.50
C GLY A 21 0.74 -17.42 -13.54
N ALA A 22 1.14 -16.16 -13.68
CA ALA A 22 1.44 -15.25 -12.57
C ALA A 22 1.98 -13.95 -13.18
N ALA A 23 1.14 -12.92 -13.17
CA ALA A 23 1.66 -11.56 -13.15
C ALA A 23 2.64 -11.46 -11.97
N ASP A 24 3.84 -10.98 -12.27
CA ASP A 24 4.92 -10.72 -11.32
C ASP A 24 4.45 -9.65 -10.34
N GLN A 25 3.75 -10.06 -9.28
CA GLN A 25 3.51 -9.21 -8.12
C GLN A 25 4.86 -9.05 -7.45
N PRO A 26 5.40 -7.83 -7.29
CA PRO A 26 6.63 -7.66 -6.54
C PRO A 26 6.37 -8.20 -5.14
N ALA A 27 6.94 -9.38 -4.86
CA ALA A 27 6.81 -10.01 -3.57
C ALA A 27 7.46 -9.06 -2.57
N ILE A 28 6.65 -8.47 -1.69
CA ILE A 28 7.15 -7.66 -0.58
C ILE A 28 8.23 -8.49 0.11
N ALA A 29 9.44 -7.93 0.21
CA ALA A 29 10.59 -8.65 0.72
C ALA A 29 10.26 -9.25 2.10
N GLY A 30 10.63 -10.51 2.35
CA GLY A 30 10.30 -11.17 3.62
C GLY A 30 10.80 -10.42 4.86
N ASP A 31 11.87 -9.62 4.70
CA ASP A 31 12.42 -8.74 5.73
C ASP A 31 11.48 -7.58 6.08
N ASP A 32 10.78 -7.01 5.09
CA ASP A 32 9.82 -5.92 5.32
C ASP A 32 8.63 -6.39 6.16
N MET A 33 8.15 -7.61 5.93
CA MET A 33 7.10 -8.20 6.76
C MET A 33 7.55 -8.40 8.22
N ALA A 34 8.81 -8.81 8.43
CA ALA A 34 9.37 -8.96 9.76
C ALA A 34 9.50 -7.59 10.46
N TYR A 35 9.96 -6.57 9.74
CA TYR A 35 10.04 -5.19 10.22
C TYR A 35 8.68 -4.61 10.61
N MET A 36 7.66 -4.75 9.75
CA MET A 36 6.31 -4.26 10.05
C MET A 36 5.72 -4.95 11.29
N LYS A 37 5.90 -6.27 11.42
CA LYS A 37 5.50 -7.02 12.62
C LYS A 37 6.27 -6.58 13.86
N GLN A 38 7.53 -6.21 13.71
CA GLN A 38 8.34 -5.66 14.80
C GLN A 38 7.78 -4.30 15.24
N GLN A 39 7.51 -3.38 14.31
CA GLN A 39 6.90 -2.08 14.63
C GLN A 39 5.54 -2.23 15.33
N GLN A 40 4.68 -3.15 14.86
CA GLN A 40 3.40 -3.43 15.52
C GLN A 40 3.59 -3.94 16.95
N ARG A 41 4.58 -4.81 17.19
CA ARG A 41 4.92 -5.31 18.53
C ARG A 41 5.45 -4.20 19.42
N ASP A 42 6.36 -3.37 18.92
CA ASP A 42 6.93 -2.24 19.68
C ASP A 42 5.84 -1.23 20.07
N LEU A 43 4.92 -0.96 19.15
CA LEU A 43 3.77 -0.08 19.39
C LEU A 43 2.78 -0.69 20.40
N ALA A 44 2.58 -2.02 20.37
CA ALA A 44 1.76 -2.74 21.35
C ALA A 44 2.39 -2.74 22.76
N LEU A 45 3.72 -2.89 22.85
CA LEU A 45 4.47 -2.80 24.11
C LEU A 45 4.40 -1.37 24.68
N PHE A 46 4.62 -0.37 23.83
CA PHE A 46 4.49 1.04 24.22
C PHE A 46 3.08 1.36 24.73
N LYS A 47 2.02 0.88 24.04
CA LYS A 47 0.63 1.03 24.50
C LYS A 47 0.41 0.36 25.86
N SER A 48 0.91 -0.85 26.05
CA SER A 48 0.82 -1.58 27.33
C SER A 48 1.52 -0.81 28.46
N GLN A 49 2.67 -0.21 28.18
CA GLN A 49 3.39 0.64 29.13
C GLN A 49 2.58 1.89 29.50
N LEU A 50 1.93 2.54 28.53
CA LEU A 50 1.07 3.70 28.77
C LEU A 50 -0.21 3.34 29.55
N GLN A 51 -0.77 2.13 29.36
CA GLN A 51 -1.97 1.70 30.09
C GLN A 51 -1.76 1.58 31.61
N GLY A 52 -0.51 1.33 32.05
CA GLY A 52 -0.15 1.34 33.48
C GLY A 52 0.13 2.74 34.05
N MET A 53 0.24 3.76 33.19
CA MET A 53 0.43 5.15 33.60
C MET A 53 -0.93 5.84 33.73
N ASN A 54 -1.33 6.18 34.95
CA ASN A 54 -2.54 6.96 35.18
C ASN A 54 -2.29 8.43 34.85
N ILE A 55 -2.29 8.76 33.56
CA ILE A 55 -2.21 10.13 33.08
C ILE A 55 -3.61 10.73 33.20
N ILE A 56 -3.86 11.49 34.27
CA ILE A 56 -5.12 12.20 34.44
C ILE A 56 -5.15 13.33 33.42
N LEU A 57 -5.86 13.12 32.30
CA LEU A 57 -6.06 14.17 31.30
C LEU A 57 -7.01 15.23 31.90
N PRO A 58 -6.64 16.52 31.86
CA PRO A 58 -7.55 17.60 32.23
C PRO A 58 -8.87 17.50 31.45
N ASP A 59 -10.01 17.80 32.08
CA ASP A 59 -11.34 17.61 31.48
C ASP A 59 -11.49 18.30 30.11
N ALA A 60 -10.83 19.45 29.91
CA ALA A 60 -10.80 20.17 28.63
C ALA A 60 -10.16 19.37 27.48
N GLN A 61 -9.30 18.40 27.76
CA GLN A 61 -8.63 17.57 26.76
C GLN A 61 -9.41 16.29 26.43
N GLN A 62 -10.22 15.79 27.37
CA GLN A 62 -11.01 14.56 27.19
C GLN A 62 -11.99 14.70 26.01
N GLY A 63 -12.65 15.86 25.89
CA GLY A 63 -13.55 16.16 24.76
C GLY A 63 -12.83 16.16 23.40
N ARG A 64 -11.60 16.70 23.33
CA ARG A 64 -10.80 16.68 22.09
C ARG A 64 -10.33 15.29 21.72
N VAL A 65 -9.95 14.47 22.71
CA VAL A 65 -9.54 13.09 22.47
C VAL A 65 -10.71 12.24 21.97
N ALA A 66 -11.93 12.47 22.48
CA ALA A 66 -13.14 11.81 21.97
C ALA A 66 -13.45 12.21 20.51
N GLN A 67 -13.31 13.51 20.18
CA GLN A 67 -13.48 14.01 18.81
C GLN A 67 -12.46 13.39 17.85
N MET A 68 -11.17 13.42 18.21
CA MET A 68 -10.10 12.82 17.38
C MET A 68 -10.32 11.32 17.16
N GLN A 69 -10.76 10.58 18.18
CA GLN A 69 -11.07 9.15 18.02
C GLN A 69 -12.20 8.92 17.00
N ASN A 70 -13.25 9.74 17.06
CA ASN A 70 -14.34 9.68 16.07
C ASN A 70 -13.85 10.04 14.66
N GLU A 71 -13.00 11.06 14.51
CA GLU A 71 -12.42 11.45 13.22
C GLU A 71 -11.54 10.34 12.63
N ILE A 72 -10.73 9.68 13.47
CA ILE A 72 -9.90 8.54 13.05
C ILE A 72 -10.79 7.36 12.63
N ALA A 73 -11.83 7.04 13.40
CA ALA A 73 -12.76 5.95 13.09
C ALA A 73 -13.54 6.23 11.78
N ALA A 74 -14.00 7.46 11.59
CA ALA A 74 -14.68 7.90 10.36
C ALA A 74 -13.73 7.84 9.14
N GLY A 75 -12.49 8.33 9.28
CA GLY A 75 -11.50 8.26 8.21
C GLY A 75 -11.11 6.83 7.85
N GLN A 76 -11.04 5.90 8.82
CA GLN A 76 -10.82 4.48 8.55
C GLN A 76 -12.00 3.82 7.82
N ALA A 77 -13.24 4.20 8.15
CA ALA A 77 -14.42 3.74 7.45
C ALA A 77 -14.43 4.21 5.98
N ASP A 78 -14.06 5.46 5.72
CA ASP A 78 -13.95 5.99 4.36
C ASP A 78 -12.84 5.29 3.55
N GLN A 79 -11.68 5.00 4.16
CA GLN A 79 -10.58 4.27 3.49
C GLN A 79 -10.99 2.84 3.05
N ASN A 80 -11.81 2.17 3.85
CA ASN A 80 -12.30 0.80 3.62
C ASN A 80 -13.68 0.73 2.93
N SER A 81 -14.31 1.86 2.64
CA SER A 81 -15.62 1.87 1.99
C SER A 81 -15.48 1.54 0.49
N ALA A 82 -16.28 0.57 0.02
CA ALA A 82 -16.39 0.22 -1.41
C ALA A 82 -17.01 1.35 -2.28
N THR A 83 -17.34 2.49 -1.66
CA THR A 83 -17.89 3.71 -2.28
C THR A 83 -16.83 4.82 -2.29
N ARG A 84 -15.55 4.49 -2.50
CA ARG A 84 -14.58 5.54 -2.86
C ARG A 84 -15.09 6.22 -4.14
N GLN A 85 -15.44 7.49 -4.05
CA GLN A 85 -15.67 8.31 -5.24
C GLN A 85 -14.43 8.20 -6.12
N THR A 86 -14.61 7.76 -7.36
CA THR A 86 -13.53 7.64 -8.31
C THR A 86 -12.85 9.00 -8.45
N PRO A 87 -11.55 9.10 -8.15
CA PRO A 87 -10.85 10.37 -8.23
C PRO A 87 -10.92 10.87 -9.68
N ARG A 88 -11.23 12.17 -9.87
CA ARG A 88 -11.32 12.77 -11.21
C ARG A 88 -10.01 12.70 -12.00
N ALA A 89 -8.89 12.62 -11.28
CA ALA A 89 -7.55 12.41 -11.81
C ALA A 89 -6.70 11.74 -10.73
N VAL A 90 -5.71 10.93 -11.16
CA VAL A 90 -4.70 10.32 -10.29
C VAL A 90 -3.33 10.76 -10.78
N TYR A 91 -2.44 11.13 -9.87
CA TYR A 91 -1.10 11.59 -10.21
C TYR A 91 -0.05 10.65 -9.62
N PHE A 92 0.53 9.79 -10.45
CA PHE A 92 1.54 8.83 -10.00
C PHE A 92 2.93 9.45 -9.94
N VAL A 93 3.63 9.23 -8.82
CA VAL A 93 5.02 9.67 -8.60
C VAL A 93 5.89 8.49 -8.18
N SER A 94 7.18 8.52 -8.52
CA SER A 94 8.14 7.50 -8.10
C SER A 94 9.34 8.14 -7.41
N LEU A 95 9.78 7.52 -6.31
CA LEU A 95 10.99 7.92 -5.59
C LEU A 95 12.29 7.56 -6.33
N GLY A 96 12.20 6.86 -7.47
CA GLY A 96 13.34 6.65 -8.36
C GLY A 96 13.75 7.91 -9.15
N ILE A 97 12.88 8.92 -9.20
CA ILE A 97 13.18 10.22 -9.81
C ILE A 97 13.95 11.09 -8.81
N PRO A 98 14.96 11.85 -9.27
CA PRO A 98 15.67 12.81 -8.41
C PRO A 98 14.72 13.85 -7.79
N GLU A 99 15.07 14.33 -6.60
CA GLU A 99 14.21 15.19 -5.79
C GLU A 99 13.92 16.54 -6.45
N GLU A 100 14.87 17.01 -7.26
CA GLU A 100 14.79 18.22 -8.06
C GLU A 100 13.61 18.16 -9.04
N GLY A 101 13.27 16.97 -9.53
CA GLY A 101 12.08 16.73 -10.37
C GLY A 101 10.83 16.40 -9.56
N LEU A 102 11.00 15.65 -8.46
CA LEU A 102 9.87 15.18 -7.65
C LEU A 102 9.15 16.31 -6.90
N LEU A 103 9.88 17.27 -6.32
CA LEU A 103 9.27 18.35 -5.53
C LEU A 103 8.34 19.25 -6.38
N PRO A 104 8.74 19.72 -7.59
CA PRO A 104 7.83 20.40 -8.51
C PRO A 104 6.59 19.57 -8.85
N MET A 105 6.76 18.27 -9.14
CA MET A 105 5.65 17.37 -9.47
C MET A 105 4.64 17.26 -8.32
N LEU A 106 5.11 17.13 -7.08
CA LEU A 106 4.25 17.11 -5.88
C LEU A 106 3.56 18.46 -5.64
N SER A 107 4.26 19.56 -5.91
CA SER A 107 3.71 20.92 -5.81
C SER A 107 2.59 21.14 -6.84
N ASP A 108 2.80 20.72 -8.09
CA ASP A 108 1.83 20.83 -9.16
C ASP A 108 0.59 19.97 -8.89
N ALA A 109 0.76 18.71 -8.49
CA ALA A 109 -0.35 17.84 -8.11
C ALA A 109 -1.21 18.47 -7.01
N ARG A 110 -0.56 19.03 -5.98
CA ARG A 110 -1.21 19.76 -4.89
C ARG A 110 -1.94 21.00 -5.39
N ARG A 111 -1.35 21.77 -6.31
CA ARG A 111 -1.96 22.97 -6.90
C ARG A 111 -3.26 22.65 -7.64
N PHE A 112 -3.35 21.49 -8.27
CA PHE A 112 -4.57 21.03 -8.95
C PHE A 112 -5.54 20.26 -8.04
N GLY A 113 -5.21 20.09 -6.75
CA GLY A 113 -6.02 19.31 -5.81
C GLY A 113 -6.06 17.82 -6.13
N ILE A 114 -5.03 17.32 -6.82
CA ILE A 114 -4.93 15.91 -7.22
C ILE A 114 -4.04 15.20 -6.20
N PRO A 115 -4.50 14.10 -5.57
CA PRO A 115 -3.66 13.34 -4.66
C PRO A 115 -2.50 12.71 -5.41
N ALA A 116 -1.28 12.93 -4.93
CA ALA A 116 -0.09 12.25 -5.43
C ALA A 116 -0.03 10.83 -4.88
N THR A 117 0.00 9.82 -5.75
CA THR A 117 0.05 8.40 -5.38
C THR A 117 1.40 7.81 -5.71
N LEU A 118 1.99 7.07 -4.78
CA LEU A 118 3.30 6.46 -4.94
C LEU A 118 3.24 5.24 -5.88
N ARG A 119 4.09 5.24 -6.91
CA ARG A 119 4.28 4.14 -7.87
C ARG A 119 5.26 3.10 -7.32
N GLY A 120 4.80 2.34 -6.33
CA GLY A 120 5.59 1.26 -5.72
C GLY A 120 6.70 1.75 -4.79
N LEU A 121 7.46 0.79 -4.27
CA LEU A 121 8.50 1.05 -3.28
C LEU A 121 9.82 1.40 -3.95
N LEU A 122 10.60 2.26 -3.29
CA LEU A 122 11.98 2.47 -3.66
C LEU A 122 12.75 1.17 -3.41
N ASN A 123 13.36 0.61 -4.46
CA ASN A 123 14.14 -0.63 -4.40
C ASN A 123 13.39 -1.84 -3.82
N ASN A 124 12.06 -1.88 -3.93
CA ASN A 124 11.21 -2.92 -3.31
C ASN A 124 11.35 -3.01 -1.78
N ASP A 125 11.69 -1.90 -1.12
CA ASP A 125 12.00 -1.86 0.31
C ASP A 125 11.17 -0.75 0.98
N PHE A 126 10.35 -1.13 1.97
CA PHE A 126 9.50 -0.19 2.71
C PHE A 126 10.32 0.76 3.59
N ARG A 127 11.42 0.30 4.17
CA ARG A 127 12.28 1.11 5.05
C ARG A 127 12.95 2.21 4.25
N GLN A 128 13.60 1.87 3.14
CA GLN A 128 14.24 2.85 2.26
C GLN A 128 13.21 3.85 1.72
N THR A 129 12.01 3.38 1.38
CA THR A 129 10.90 4.25 0.96
C THR A 129 10.51 5.23 2.07
N ALA A 130 10.34 4.76 3.30
CA ALA A 130 9.96 5.59 4.45
C ALA A 130 11.05 6.60 4.81
N GLU A 131 12.32 6.18 4.81
CA GLU A 131 13.48 7.06 5.05
C GLU A 131 13.54 8.17 4.00
N LYS A 132 13.42 7.81 2.71
CA LYS A 132 13.44 8.80 1.63
C LYS A 132 12.27 9.78 1.74
N MET A 133 11.09 9.29 2.09
CA MET A 133 9.91 10.12 2.29
C MET A 133 10.05 11.06 3.50
N PHE A 134 10.68 10.57 4.58
CA PHE A 134 10.99 11.37 5.75
C PHE A 134 11.98 12.50 5.41
N GLU A 135 13.04 12.22 4.66
CA GLU A 135 13.96 13.26 4.19
C GLU A 135 13.27 14.31 3.30
N LEU A 136 12.36 13.88 2.43
CA LEU A 136 11.54 14.79 1.62
C LEU A 136 10.65 15.70 2.50
N SER A 137 10.03 15.13 3.54
CA SER A 137 9.16 15.89 4.45
C SER A 137 9.88 16.99 5.23
N LYS A 138 11.21 16.86 5.43
CA LYS A 138 12.03 17.91 6.05
C LYS A 138 12.21 19.11 5.11
N LYS A 139 12.26 18.88 3.80
CA LYS A 139 12.45 19.91 2.77
C LYS A 139 11.13 20.62 2.45
N ASP A 140 10.06 19.86 2.24
CA ASP A 140 8.70 20.36 2.13
C ASP A 140 7.79 19.57 3.07
N ARG A 141 7.25 20.23 4.11
CA ARG A 141 6.31 19.59 5.05
C ARG A 141 5.02 19.12 4.38
N GLN A 142 4.73 19.64 3.19
CA GLN A 142 3.57 19.27 2.39
C GLN A 142 3.90 18.23 1.31
N ALA A 143 5.15 17.75 1.21
CA ALA A 143 5.50 16.61 0.40
C ALA A 143 4.98 15.35 1.10
N GLY A 144 3.70 15.03 0.87
CA GLY A 144 3.06 13.78 1.27
C GLY A 144 2.60 13.01 0.03
N VAL A 145 2.54 11.68 0.14
CA VAL A 145 2.05 10.80 -0.93
C VAL A 145 1.07 9.77 -0.37
N GLN A 146 0.14 9.33 -1.20
CA GLN A 146 -0.77 8.23 -0.89
C GLN A 146 -0.14 6.90 -1.31
N ILE A 147 -0.40 5.86 -0.51
CA ILE A 147 -0.10 4.47 -0.88
C ILE A 147 -1.43 3.76 -1.11
N ASP A 148 -1.81 3.58 -2.38
CA ASP A 148 -3.01 2.83 -2.77
C ASP A 148 -2.66 1.84 -3.91
N PRO A 149 -2.54 0.53 -3.60
CA PRO A 149 -2.19 -0.46 -4.61
C PRO A 149 -3.33 -0.68 -5.63
N THR A 150 -4.58 -0.38 -5.27
CA THR A 150 -5.74 -0.59 -6.16
C THR A 150 -5.76 0.44 -7.30
N LEU A 151 -5.40 1.69 -7.01
CA LEU A 151 -5.27 2.73 -8.04
C LEU A 151 -4.17 2.38 -9.03
N PHE A 152 -3.02 1.88 -8.56
CA PHE A 152 -1.93 1.49 -9.45
C PHE A 152 -2.32 0.30 -10.33
N GLN A 153 -2.97 -0.74 -9.77
CA GLN A 153 -3.47 -1.86 -10.56
C GLN A 153 -4.49 -1.46 -11.63
N GLN A 154 -5.29 -0.43 -11.36
CA GLN A 154 -6.35 0.02 -12.27
C GLN A 154 -5.85 0.94 -13.39
N TYR A 155 -4.83 1.78 -13.14
CA TYR A 155 -4.46 2.88 -14.03
C TYR A 155 -2.95 2.96 -14.40
N GLY A 156 -2.08 2.13 -13.82
CA GLY A 156 -0.61 2.30 -13.84
C GLY A 156 0.21 1.28 -14.64
#